data_AF-A0A5P6VLN6-F1
#
_entry.id   AF-A0A5P6VLN6-F1
#
_cell.length_a   1.000
_cell.length_b   1.000
_cell.length_c   1.000
_cell.angle_alpha   90.00
_cell.angle_beta   90.00
_cell.angle_gamma   90.00
#
_symmetry.space_group_name_H-M   'P 1'
#
loop_
_entity.id
_entity.type
_entity.pdbx_description
1 polymer ?
#
loop_
_entity_poly.entity_id
_entity_poly.type
_entity_poly.pdbx_seq_one_letter_code
_entity_poly.pdbx_strand_id
1 'polypeptide(L)'
;MAIKKQDEYGNYRTVDPTTGQFIDEYPLTNNLGGMEHQTVATNMGNVVDLDEQRYDVVDVDGNPVLSEDETQIREYIKAAISVDNLVETFSTNSHAALLKLLALQDNKHPLKKGGVGIAYRTDALIMHCKMEFTAEENVVFDAILGTMSSFPENVAYRIEPSNFVQFSRFQNDKTLYNVFRKGTEKLKERHLKFEELGPDGEDDIIVPWFDILRYHKKKNDELSYIEFKPSDFFKDLALCSQLVHGAYGSLEVTTQLRGKYTIALYWFLENKKRYKEYPNATPGVFDLELEEFKHQFSIPDKYYKSDIERRVLRPAYESINEVDECDFTFEYQEQLKGSKLVGYRFIVKEKNYIDAVETKALPQKEDAQDNPLTEKIALFINAYDLSFSSDEINRISACASRNNRDAIFVSQILLTFKQRIDNTELAPVEDKLGYVCRMIEQGATPKVSANDGKKAKNSFHNFSQRDVDMDELEKALFSK
;
A
#
# COMPACT_ATOMS: atom_id res chain seq x y z
N MET A 1 23.71 -20.22 -6.50
CA MET A 1 24.73 -19.30 -5.97
C MET A 1 24.94 -18.23 -7.02
N ALA A 2 24.63 -16.97 -6.71
CA ALA A 2 24.77 -15.87 -7.67
C ALA A 2 26.26 -15.55 -7.88
N ILE A 3 26.71 -15.57 -9.12
CA ILE A 3 28.07 -15.19 -9.49
C ILE A 3 28.08 -13.67 -9.61
N LYS A 4 28.97 -13.00 -8.88
CA LYS A 4 29.15 -11.55 -8.96
C LYS A 4 30.46 -11.23 -9.68
N LYS A 5 30.42 -10.28 -10.61
CA LYS A 5 31.59 -9.82 -11.37
C LYS A 5 31.71 -8.31 -11.25
N GLN A 6 32.94 -7.82 -11.24
CA GLN A 6 33.22 -6.39 -11.14
C GLN A 6 32.99 -5.73 -12.50
N ASP A 7 32.21 -4.65 -12.54
CA ASP A 7 31.98 -3.84 -13.74
C ASP A 7 33.12 -2.86 -14.02
N GLU A 8 33.00 -2.11 -15.11
CA GLU A 8 33.99 -1.12 -15.56
C GLU A 8 34.19 0.06 -14.58
N TYR A 9 33.30 0.21 -13.60
CA TYR A 9 33.37 1.22 -12.54
C TYR A 9 33.81 0.62 -11.19
N GLY A 10 34.17 -0.67 -11.16
CA GLY A 10 34.67 -1.33 -9.96
C GLY A 10 33.57 -1.92 -9.05
N ASN A 11 32.31 -1.94 -9.47
CA ASN A 11 31.19 -2.42 -8.66
C ASN A 11 30.89 -3.90 -8.90
N TYR A 12 30.66 -4.66 -7.84
CA TYR A 12 30.31 -6.09 -7.94
C TYR A 12 28.83 -6.26 -8.29
N ARG A 13 28.55 -6.60 -9.55
CA ARG A 13 27.20 -6.80 -10.09
C ARG A 13 26.92 -8.27 -10.34
N THR A 14 25.66 -8.66 -10.19
CA THR A 14 25.21 -10.03 -10.43
C THR A 14 25.23 -10.31 -11.93
N VAL A 15 25.87 -11.41 -12.31
CA VAL A 15 25.90 -11.88 -13.70
C VAL A 15 25.08 -13.15 -13.84
N ASP A 16 24.42 -13.29 -14.98
CA ASP A 16 23.79 -14.54 -15.36
C ASP A 16 24.88 -15.63 -15.44
N PRO A 17 24.74 -16.74 -14.69
CA PRO A 17 25.77 -17.78 -14.62
C PRO A 17 25.99 -18.51 -15.95
N THR A 18 25.07 -18.36 -16.91
CA THR A 18 25.08 -19.04 -18.21
C THR A 18 25.62 -18.14 -19.32
N THR A 19 25.19 -16.88 -19.34
CA THR A 19 25.56 -15.92 -20.40
C THR A 19 26.73 -15.01 -20.01
N GLY A 20 27.04 -14.89 -18.72
CA GLY A 20 28.11 -14.05 -18.20
C GLY A 20 27.86 -12.54 -18.33
N GLN A 21 26.67 -12.15 -18.77
CA GLN A 21 26.23 -10.76 -18.89
C GLN A 21 25.67 -10.25 -17.56
N PHE A 22 25.79 -8.94 -17.34
CA PHE A 22 25.20 -8.28 -16.17
C PHE A 22 23.67 -8.32 -16.28
N ILE A 23 23.02 -8.62 -15.16
CA ILE A 23 21.56 -8.57 -15.07
C ILE A 23 21.19 -7.13 -14.70
N ASP A 24 20.56 -6.40 -15.62
CA ASP A 24 20.09 -5.02 -15.42
C ASP A 24 18.63 -5.00 -14.91
N GLU A 25 18.27 -3.99 -14.10
CA GLU A 25 16.88 -3.72 -13.70
C GLU A 25 16.13 -3.12 -14.90
N TYR A 26 14.95 -3.68 -15.23
CA TYR A 26 14.13 -3.18 -16.34
C TYR A 26 12.77 -2.68 -15.83
N PRO A 27 12.34 -1.49 -16.26
CA PRO A 27 10.99 -0.99 -16.02
C PRO A 27 9.95 -1.86 -16.74
N LEU A 28 8.78 -2.08 -16.12
CA LEU A 28 7.74 -2.96 -16.67
C LEU A 28 6.98 -2.36 -17.87
N THR A 29 7.22 -1.10 -18.24
CA THR A 29 6.54 -0.42 -19.35
C THR A 29 7.52 0.40 -20.20
N ASN A 30 7.33 0.40 -21.53
CA ASN A 30 8.11 1.19 -22.48
C ASN A 30 7.63 2.67 -22.54
N ASN A 31 8.57 3.61 -22.69
CA ASN A 31 8.40 5.08 -22.65
C ASN A 31 7.51 5.70 -23.76
N LEU A 32 6.73 4.92 -24.52
CA LEU A 32 5.90 5.50 -25.58
C LEU A 32 4.65 6.17 -24.99
N GLY A 33 4.70 7.51 -24.91
CA GLY A 33 3.58 8.35 -24.48
C GLY A 33 3.55 8.66 -22.98
N GLY A 34 4.64 8.39 -22.26
CA GLY A 34 4.75 8.73 -20.84
C GLY A 34 4.93 10.23 -20.59
N MET A 35 4.45 10.70 -19.44
CA MET A 35 4.75 12.06 -18.95
C MET A 35 6.18 12.08 -18.39
N GLU A 36 6.88 13.22 -18.44
CA GLU A 36 8.18 13.38 -17.74
C GLU A 36 8.00 13.05 -16.23
N HIS A 37 8.96 12.31 -15.67
CA HIS A 37 8.98 11.80 -14.29
C HIS A 37 7.91 10.75 -13.97
N GLN A 38 7.41 10.05 -15.00
CA GLN A 38 6.45 8.99 -14.79
C GLN A 38 7.14 7.78 -14.16
N THR A 39 6.84 7.57 -12.88
CA THR A 39 7.32 6.39 -12.16
C THR A 39 6.61 5.12 -12.62
N VAL A 40 7.39 4.05 -12.74
CA VAL A 40 6.91 2.73 -13.16
C VAL A 40 7.41 1.68 -12.20
N ALA A 41 6.58 0.68 -11.95
CA ALA A 41 7.01 -0.48 -11.20
C ALA A 41 8.05 -1.25 -12.03
N THR A 42 9.11 -1.68 -11.36
CA THR A 42 10.07 -2.64 -11.91
C THR A 42 9.58 -4.06 -11.67
N ASN A 43 10.14 -5.00 -12.42
CA ASN A 43 9.98 -6.43 -12.18
C ASN A 43 10.46 -6.89 -10.79
N MET A 44 11.15 -6.03 -10.03
CA MET A 44 11.60 -6.27 -8.66
C MET A 44 10.75 -5.56 -7.60
N GLY A 45 9.62 -4.95 -7.98
CA GLY A 45 8.70 -4.27 -7.04
C GLY A 45 9.15 -2.88 -6.60
N ASN A 46 10.30 -2.41 -7.07
CA ASN A 46 10.76 -1.04 -6.88
C ASN A 46 9.98 -0.10 -7.80
N VAL A 47 9.73 1.12 -7.33
CA VAL A 47 9.18 2.21 -8.14
C VAL A 47 10.36 3.05 -8.60
N VAL A 48 10.62 3.05 -9.90
CA VAL A 48 11.72 3.82 -10.51
C VAL A 48 11.13 4.91 -11.39
N ASP A 49 11.72 6.11 -11.33
CA ASP A 49 11.49 7.13 -12.33
C ASP A 49 12.41 6.82 -13.53
N LEU A 50 11.79 6.64 -14.70
CA LEU A 50 12.49 6.35 -15.95
C LEU A 50 13.46 7.46 -16.36
N ASP A 51 13.21 8.69 -15.90
CA ASP A 51 13.99 9.88 -16.23
C ASP A 51 15.06 10.20 -15.16
N GLU A 52 15.09 9.47 -14.05
CA GLU A 52 16.00 9.73 -12.92
C GLU A 52 17.25 8.83 -12.98
N GLN A 53 18.31 9.31 -13.63
CA GLN A 53 19.66 8.91 -13.25
C GLN A 53 20.19 9.88 -12.20
N ARG A 54 20.06 9.55 -10.91
CA ARG A 54 20.75 10.28 -9.84
C ARG A 54 21.67 9.34 -9.07
N TYR A 55 22.97 9.59 -9.19
CA TYR A 55 23.94 9.17 -8.19
C TYR A 55 23.93 10.21 -7.07
N ASP A 56 23.72 9.78 -5.83
CA ASP A 56 23.90 10.65 -4.67
C ASP A 56 25.37 11.07 -4.59
N VAL A 57 25.64 12.36 -4.77
CA VAL A 57 26.97 12.94 -4.55
C VAL A 57 27.09 13.22 -3.06
N VAL A 58 28.07 12.62 -2.40
CA VAL A 58 28.40 12.88 -0.98
C VAL A 58 29.70 13.66 -0.88
N ASP A 59 29.81 14.52 0.15
CA ASP A 59 31.04 15.23 0.46
C ASP A 59 32.08 14.29 1.11
N VAL A 60 33.26 14.84 1.40
CA VAL A 60 34.40 14.10 1.95
C VAL A 60 34.11 13.48 3.33
N ASP A 61 33.08 13.97 4.02
CA ASP A 61 32.63 13.54 5.34
C ASP A 61 31.41 12.60 5.28
N GLY A 62 30.92 12.30 4.06
CA GLY A 62 29.80 11.39 3.84
C GLY A 62 28.42 12.03 3.97
N ASN A 63 28.33 13.36 3.98
CA ASN A 63 27.06 14.07 3.94
C ASN A 63 26.58 14.22 2.49
N PRO A 64 25.27 14.12 2.21
CA PRO A 64 24.75 14.40 0.87
C PRO A 64 25.10 15.85 0.46
N VAL A 65 25.66 16.00 -0.73
CA VAL A 65 25.88 17.31 -1.37
C VAL A 65 24.52 17.81 -1.83
N LEU A 66 23.93 18.66 -0.99
CA LEU A 66 22.65 19.31 -1.24
C LEU A 66 22.80 20.41 -2.27
N SER A 67 21.74 20.68 -3.02
CA SER A 67 21.67 21.87 -3.87
C SER A 67 21.67 23.16 -3.03
N GLU A 68 22.08 24.29 -3.59
CA GLU A 68 22.11 25.60 -2.89
C GLU A 68 20.74 25.97 -2.29
N ASP A 69 19.65 25.66 -3.00
CA ASP A 69 18.27 25.95 -2.56
C ASP A 69 17.85 25.06 -1.37
N GLU A 70 18.16 23.76 -1.39
CA GLU A 70 17.88 22.85 -0.27
C GLU A 70 18.68 23.21 0.97
N THR A 71 19.91 23.69 0.80
CA THR A 71 20.77 24.13 1.90
C THR A 71 20.19 25.37 2.58
N GLN A 72 19.73 26.35 1.80
CA GLN A 72 19.05 27.55 2.30
C GLN A 72 17.73 27.21 3.01
N ILE A 73 16.94 26.27 2.47
CA ILE A 73 15.70 25.81 3.11
C ILE A 73 15.99 25.12 4.44
N ARG A 74 17.03 24.27 4.50
CA ARG A 74 17.40 23.53 5.72
C ARG A 74 17.96 24.45 6.80
N GLU A 75 18.81 25.42 6.42
CA GLU A 75 19.29 26.45 7.34
C GLU A 75 18.16 27.33 7.87
N TYR A 76 17.18 27.66 7.02
CA TYR A 76 16.02 28.43 7.45
C TYR A 76 15.09 27.64 8.37
N ILE A 77 14.84 26.35 8.10
CA ILE A 77 14.08 25.48 9.01
C ILE A 77 14.80 25.40 10.37
N LYS A 78 16.12 25.22 10.38
CA LYS A 78 16.93 25.23 11.62
C LYS A 78 16.85 26.57 12.35
N ALA A 79 16.88 27.69 11.63
CA ALA A 79 16.77 29.03 12.22
C ALA A 79 15.35 29.36 12.70
N ALA A 80 14.31 28.90 12.00
CA ALA A 80 12.90 29.08 12.37
C ALA A 80 12.50 28.26 13.61
N ILE A 81 13.28 27.21 13.92
CA ILE A 81 13.16 26.36 15.11
C ILE A 81 14.02 26.90 16.29
N SER A 82 14.76 28.00 16.11
CA SER A 82 15.54 28.65 17.18
C SER A 82 14.67 28.97 18.40
N VAL A 83 15.11 28.46 19.55
CA VAL A 83 14.36 28.41 20.82
C VAL A 83 14.10 29.80 21.42
N ASP A 84 14.94 30.79 21.10
CA ASP A 84 14.98 32.08 21.81
C ASP A 84 13.75 32.98 21.58
N ASN A 85 12.97 32.75 20.51
CA ASN A 85 11.70 33.44 20.22
C ASN A 85 10.60 32.46 19.79
N LEU A 86 10.74 31.18 20.15
CA LEU A 86 9.88 30.11 19.65
C LEU A 86 8.41 30.44 19.90
N VAL A 87 8.01 30.82 21.11
CA VAL A 87 6.59 31.05 21.46
C VAL A 87 5.94 32.16 20.63
N GLU A 88 6.63 33.29 20.43
CA GLU A 88 6.08 34.44 19.68
C GLU A 88 6.05 34.20 18.17
N THR A 89 7.02 33.45 17.66
CA THR A 89 7.19 33.25 16.22
C THR A 89 6.65 31.92 15.72
N PHE A 90 6.30 30.98 16.61
CA PHE A 90 5.92 29.60 16.27
C PHE A 90 4.80 29.52 15.24
N SER A 91 3.69 30.24 15.47
CA SER A 91 2.54 30.19 14.56
C SER A 91 2.88 30.80 13.20
N THR A 92 3.61 31.92 13.18
CA THR A 92 4.01 32.60 11.94
C THR A 92 5.02 31.77 11.15
N ASN A 93 6.00 31.19 11.84
CA ASN A 93 7.04 30.36 11.23
C ASN A 93 6.47 29.05 10.69
N SER A 94 5.59 28.38 11.45
CA SER A 94 4.92 27.16 11.00
C SER A 94 4.04 27.45 9.79
N HIS A 95 3.24 28.53 9.83
CA HIS A 95 2.42 28.92 8.68
C HIS A 95 3.27 29.25 7.44
N ALA A 96 4.36 29.99 7.61
CA ALA A 96 5.28 30.32 6.52
C ALA A 96 6.00 29.10 5.96
N ALA A 97 6.41 28.15 6.81
CA ALA A 97 6.98 26.88 6.41
C ALA A 97 5.97 26.06 5.59
N LEU A 98 4.73 25.94 6.06
CA LEU A 98 3.66 25.25 5.36
C LEU A 98 3.41 25.81 3.96
N LEU A 99 3.29 27.14 3.85
CA LEU A 99 3.07 27.79 2.55
C LEU A 99 4.21 27.52 1.58
N LYS A 100 5.46 27.50 2.06
CA LYS A 100 6.62 27.17 1.23
C LYS A 100 6.61 25.70 0.82
N LEU A 101 6.30 24.77 1.74
CA LEU A 101 6.17 23.36 1.42
C LEU A 101 5.11 23.14 0.33
N LEU A 102 3.94 23.75 0.49
CA LEU A 102 2.87 23.68 -0.51
C LEU A 102 3.26 24.32 -1.85
N ALA A 103 4.06 25.38 -1.84
CA ALA A 103 4.58 26.00 -3.06
C ALA A 103 5.65 25.15 -3.77
N LEU A 104 6.37 24.31 -3.03
CA LEU A 104 7.34 23.34 -3.56
C LEU A 104 6.66 22.10 -4.16
N GLN A 105 5.37 21.89 -3.87
CA GLN A 105 4.61 20.79 -4.44
C GLN A 105 4.46 20.98 -5.95
N ASP A 106 5.20 20.20 -6.72
CA ASP A 106 5.05 20.05 -8.17
C ASP A 106 4.92 18.55 -8.49
N ASN A 107 4.38 18.23 -9.66
CA ASN A 107 4.31 16.86 -10.18
C ASN A 107 5.69 16.18 -10.21
N LYS A 108 6.77 16.97 -10.32
CA LYS A 108 8.16 16.49 -10.29
C LYS A 108 8.71 16.21 -8.88
N HIS A 109 8.13 16.82 -7.84
CA HIS A 109 8.59 16.70 -6.44
C HIS A 109 7.39 16.55 -5.51
N PRO A 110 6.69 15.40 -5.53
CA PRO A 110 5.50 15.22 -4.72
C PRO A 110 5.86 15.16 -3.23
N LEU A 111 5.23 16.00 -2.41
CA LEU A 111 5.45 16.05 -0.95
C LEU A 111 5.22 14.70 -0.22
N LYS A 112 4.56 13.74 -0.88
CA LYS A 112 4.34 12.38 -0.39
C LYS A 112 4.74 11.31 -1.41
N LYS A 113 5.31 10.22 -0.89
CA LYS A 113 5.37 8.90 -1.55
C LYS A 113 4.26 7.97 -1.02
N GLY A 114 3.44 7.39 -1.91
CA GLY A 114 2.37 6.43 -1.57
C GLY A 114 0.98 7.04 -1.32
N GLY A 115 -0.08 6.22 -1.36
CA GLY A 115 -1.47 6.65 -1.18
C GLY A 115 -1.92 6.76 0.28
N VAL A 116 -3.22 6.93 0.52
CA VAL A 116 -3.82 7.11 1.87
C VAL A 116 -3.50 5.96 2.84
N GLY A 117 -3.23 4.75 2.35
CA GLY A 117 -2.82 3.60 3.15
C GLY A 117 -1.36 3.61 3.64
N ILE A 118 -0.54 4.55 3.15
CA ILE A 118 0.85 4.72 3.58
C ILE A 118 0.95 5.96 4.45
N ALA A 119 1.45 5.79 5.67
CA ALA A 119 1.77 6.87 6.58
C ALA A 119 3.26 7.21 6.48
N TYR A 120 3.57 8.49 6.60
CA TYR A 120 4.92 8.98 6.80
C TYR A 120 5.01 9.60 8.19
N ARG A 121 6.03 9.21 8.95
CA ARG A 121 6.37 9.82 10.24
C ARG A 121 7.78 10.40 10.15
N THR A 122 7.91 11.71 10.34
CA THR A 122 9.21 12.36 10.45
C THR A 122 10.02 11.80 11.62
N ASP A 123 11.33 11.93 11.52
CA ASP A 123 12.24 11.63 12.63
C ASP A 123 11.83 12.36 13.92
N ALA A 124 11.41 13.63 13.80
CA ALA A 124 10.93 14.41 14.93
C ALA A 124 9.68 13.80 15.59
N LEU A 125 8.72 13.29 14.79
CA LEU A 125 7.56 12.58 15.33
C LEU A 125 7.98 11.28 16.02
N ILE A 126 8.92 10.53 15.45
CA ILE A 126 9.35 9.23 16.00
C ILE A 126 10.15 9.42 17.29
N MET A 127 11.05 10.42 17.33
CA MET A 127 11.94 10.67 18.46
C MET A 127 11.26 11.43 19.60
N HIS A 128 10.47 12.46 19.29
CA HIS A 128 9.90 13.34 20.31
C HIS A 128 8.45 12.99 20.68
N CYS A 129 7.72 12.17 19.90
CA CYS A 129 6.50 11.54 20.40
C CYS A 129 6.82 10.32 21.28
N LYS A 130 7.52 10.53 22.38
CA LYS A 130 7.80 9.48 23.39
C LYS A 130 6.53 8.92 24.03
N MET A 131 5.36 9.52 23.75
CA MET A 131 4.07 9.06 24.24
C MET A 131 3.76 7.65 23.75
N GLU A 132 3.46 6.78 24.70
CA GLU A 132 2.96 5.44 24.40
C GLU A 132 1.53 5.51 23.85
N PHE A 133 1.42 5.57 22.53
CA PHE A 133 0.15 5.39 21.83
C PHE A 133 -0.28 3.92 21.94
N THR A 134 -1.57 3.69 22.25
CA THR A 134 -2.13 2.35 22.12
C THR A 134 -2.22 1.94 20.65
N ALA A 135 -2.46 0.65 20.40
CA ALA A 135 -2.62 0.14 19.03
C ALA A 135 -3.71 0.92 18.28
N GLU A 136 -4.83 1.24 18.94
CA GLU A 136 -5.92 2.00 18.31
C GLU A 136 -5.54 3.46 18.01
N GLU A 137 -4.75 4.09 18.88
CA GLU A 137 -4.24 5.45 18.63
C GLU A 137 -3.30 5.47 17.43
N ASN A 138 -2.38 4.51 17.34
CA ASN A 138 -1.47 4.41 16.21
C ASN A 138 -2.18 4.24 14.88
N VAL A 139 -3.17 3.35 14.80
CA VAL A 139 -3.94 3.12 13.56
C VAL A 139 -4.65 4.39 13.11
N VAL A 140 -5.27 5.13 14.05
CA VAL A 140 -5.95 6.40 13.73
C VAL A 140 -4.94 7.47 13.34
N PHE A 141 -3.81 7.56 14.05
CA PHE A 141 -2.77 8.53 13.78
C PHE A 141 -2.13 8.30 12.40
N ASP A 142 -1.85 7.05 12.04
CA ASP A 142 -1.33 6.67 10.72
C ASP A 142 -2.35 6.95 9.60
N ALA A 143 -3.64 6.69 9.83
CA ALA A 143 -4.70 7.04 8.89
C ALA A 143 -4.81 8.56 8.68
N ILE A 144 -4.66 9.36 9.73
CA ILE A 144 -4.64 10.83 9.68
C ILE A 144 -3.42 11.32 8.90
N LEU A 145 -2.21 10.85 9.25
CA LEU A 145 -0.97 11.20 8.55
C LEU A 145 -1.03 10.81 7.07
N GLY A 146 -1.50 9.59 6.78
CA GLY A 146 -1.68 9.10 5.42
C GLY A 146 -2.66 9.96 4.62
N THR A 147 -3.75 10.41 5.24
CA THR A 147 -4.74 11.29 4.58
C THR A 147 -4.17 12.70 4.36
N MET A 148 -3.60 13.31 5.39
CA MET A 148 -3.04 14.67 5.33
C MET A 148 -1.99 14.80 4.23
N SER A 149 -1.08 13.83 4.18
CA SER A 149 -0.02 13.79 3.18
C SER A 149 -0.52 13.49 1.77
N SER A 150 -1.64 12.78 1.61
CA SER A 150 -2.21 12.49 0.27
C SER A 150 -3.01 13.67 -0.29
N PHE A 151 -3.51 14.55 0.57
CA PHE A 151 -4.30 15.73 0.20
C PHE A 151 -3.72 16.98 0.91
N PRO A 152 -2.48 17.37 0.57
CA PRO A 152 -1.76 18.46 1.25
C PRO A 152 -2.45 19.82 1.11
N GLU A 153 -3.21 20.05 0.04
CA GLU A 153 -3.93 21.29 -0.22
C GLU A 153 -5.14 21.52 0.72
N ASN A 154 -5.67 20.46 1.32
CA ASN A 154 -6.85 20.55 2.18
C ASN A 154 -6.53 21.21 3.53
N VAL A 155 -7.38 22.15 3.94
CA VAL A 155 -7.23 22.81 5.27
C VAL A 155 -7.88 21.97 6.37
N ALA A 156 -8.98 21.29 6.06
CA ALA A 156 -9.68 20.40 6.97
C ALA A 156 -9.99 19.07 6.28
N TYR A 157 -10.10 18.02 7.07
CA TYR A 157 -10.17 16.65 6.58
C TYR A 157 -11.34 15.91 7.20
N ARG A 158 -11.90 14.99 6.41
CA ARG A 158 -12.91 14.03 6.82
C ARG A 158 -12.46 12.64 6.41
N ILE A 159 -12.36 11.73 7.38
CA ILE A 159 -11.99 10.33 7.14
C ILE A 159 -13.07 9.39 7.65
N GLU A 160 -13.48 8.46 6.80
CA GLU A 160 -14.48 7.44 7.12
C GLU A 160 -13.77 6.10 7.37
N PRO A 161 -14.04 5.37 8.46
CA PRO A 161 -13.35 4.10 8.74
C PRO A 161 -13.49 3.09 7.60
N SER A 162 -14.63 3.07 6.88
CA SER A 162 -14.83 2.21 5.71
C SER A 162 -13.77 2.37 4.63
N ASN A 163 -13.21 3.57 4.45
CA ASN A 163 -12.20 3.84 3.42
C ASN A 163 -10.85 3.18 3.73
N PHE A 164 -10.65 2.76 4.98
CA PHE A 164 -9.41 2.13 5.46
C PHE A 164 -9.51 0.61 5.58
N VAL A 165 -10.68 0.01 5.31
CA VAL A 165 -10.85 -1.45 5.36
C VAL A 165 -9.85 -2.14 4.45
N GLN A 166 -9.70 -1.64 3.20
CA GLN A 166 -8.76 -2.17 2.21
C GLN A 166 -7.28 -2.04 2.59
N PHE A 167 -6.95 -1.12 3.52
CA PHE A 167 -5.61 -0.89 4.02
C PHE A 167 -5.39 -1.51 5.39
N SER A 168 -6.31 -2.35 5.86
CA SER A 168 -6.24 -2.98 7.17
C SER A 168 -6.43 -4.49 7.04
N ARG A 169 -5.79 -5.26 7.91
CA ARG A 169 -6.04 -6.72 7.99
C ARG A 169 -7.17 -7.09 8.96
N PHE A 170 -7.97 -6.13 9.41
CA PHE A 170 -9.12 -6.45 10.25
C PHE A 170 -10.17 -7.20 9.43
N GLN A 171 -10.53 -8.41 9.87
CA GLN A 171 -11.53 -9.24 9.19
C GLN A 171 -12.97 -8.69 9.25
N ASN A 172 -13.21 -7.64 10.05
CA ASN A 172 -14.54 -7.12 10.33
C ASN A 172 -14.53 -5.60 10.42
N ASP A 173 -15.32 -4.95 9.56
CA ASP A 173 -15.51 -3.50 9.53
C ASP A 173 -15.88 -2.94 10.90
N LYS A 174 -16.71 -3.63 11.68
CA LYS A 174 -17.12 -3.19 13.02
C LYS A 174 -15.93 -3.00 13.95
N THR A 175 -14.89 -3.83 13.80
CA THR A 175 -13.65 -3.70 14.57
C THR A 175 -12.95 -2.40 14.20
N LEU A 176 -12.84 -2.09 12.91
CA LEU A 176 -12.21 -0.87 12.43
C LEU A 176 -12.96 0.39 12.90
N TYR A 177 -14.30 0.39 12.86
CA TYR A 177 -15.11 1.48 13.43
C TYR A 177 -14.86 1.67 14.93
N ASN A 178 -14.75 0.58 15.69
CA ASN A 178 -14.45 0.64 17.12
C ASN A 178 -13.03 1.16 17.39
N VAL A 179 -12.06 0.71 16.60
CA VAL A 179 -10.66 1.19 16.65
C VAL A 179 -10.63 2.69 16.38
N PHE A 180 -11.27 3.14 15.30
CA PHE A 180 -11.31 4.57 14.95
C PHE A 180 -11.97 5.41 16.03
N ARG A 181 -13.08 4.95 16.60
CA ARG A 181 -13.74 5.64 17.71
C ARG A 181 -12.84 5.75 18.94
N LYS A 182 -12.32 4.63 19.44
CA LYS A 182 -11.50 4.59 20.67
C LYS A 182 -10.18 5.32 20.49
N GLY A 183 -9.52 5.12 19.34
CA GLY A 183 -8.28 5.77 18.97
C GLY A 183 -8.47 7.29 18.92
N THR A 184 -9.53 7.77 18.27
CA THR A 184 -9.84 9.21 18.22
C THR A 184 -10.18 9.78 19.60
N GLU A 185 -10.95 9.06 20.41
CA GLU A 185 -11.30 9.50 21.78
C GLU A 185 -10.03 9.72 22.63
N LYS A 186 -9.03 8.83 22.54
CA LYS A 186 -7.76 8.96 23.26
C LYS A 186 -6.83 10.00 22.64
N LEU A 187 -6.74 10.07 21.31
CA LEU A 187 -5.83 10.96 20.59
C LEU A 187 -6.11 12.44 20.88
N LYS A 188 -7.34 12.81 21.26
CA LYS A 188 -7.72 14.16 21.69
C LYS A 188 -6.92 14.67 22.91
N GLU A 189 -6.45 13.77 23.75
CA GLU A 189 -5.71 14.12 24.97
C GLU A 189 -4.19 14.14 24.73
N ARG A 190 -3.74 13.79 23.51
CA ARG A 190 -2.33 13.66 23.15
C ARG A 190 -1.81 14.96 22.56
N HIS A 191 -0.59 15.33 22.93
CA HIS A 191 0.08 16.55 22.48
C HIS A 191 1.56 16.25 22.25
N LEU A 192 2.18 16.89 21.26
CA LEU A 192 3.62 16.80 21.10
C LEU A 192 4.30 17.48 22.27
N LYS A 193 5.23 16.78 22.92
CA LYS A 193 5.95 17.27 24.07
C LYS A 193 7.44 17.30 23.76
N PHE A 194 8.02 18.49 23.77
CA PHE A 194 9.46 18.70 23.68
C PHE A 194 9.99 18.90 25.09
N GLU A 195 10.72 17.91 25.59
CA GLU A 195 11.26 17.93 26.96
C GLU A 195 12.52 18.79 27.03
N GLU A 196 12.67 19.54 28.12
CA GLU A 196 13.88 20.32 28.44
C GLU A 196 14.29 21.31 27.31
N LEU A 197 13.32 21.76 26.52
CA LEU A 197 13.52 22.63 25.36
C LEU A 197 12.96 24.04 25.58
N GLY A 198 12.50 24.34 26.80
CA GLY A 198 12.11 25.70 27.19
C GLY A 198 13.28 26.70 27.10
N PRO A 199 13.01 28.01 27.19
CA PRO A 199 14.01 29.08 27.06
C PRO A 199 15.21 28.93 27.99
N ASP A 200 15.01 28.34 29.17
CA ASP A 200 16.04 28.10 30.18
C ASP A 200 16.57 26.65 30.19
N GLY A 201 16.09 25.79 29.27
CA GLY A 201 16.46 24.37 29.19
C GLY A 201 15.86 23.48 30.29
N GLU A 202 15.00 24.03 31.14
CA GLU A 202 14.39 23.29 32.27
C GLU A 202 12.89 22.97 32.05
N ASP A 203 12.21 23.70 31.15
CA ASP A 203 10.77 23.57 30.92
C ASP A 203 10.43 22.72 29.69
N ASP A 204 9.25 22.09 29.74
CA ASP A 204 8.67 21.33 28.63
C ASP A 204 7.82 22.23 27.72
N ILE A 205 7.96 22.09 26.40
CA ILE A 205 7.09 22.76 25.42
C ILE A 205 6.04 21.77 24.91
N ILE A 206 4.76 22.15 25.01
CA ILE A 206 3.62 21.33 24.59
C ILE A 206 2.96 21.96 23.36
N VAL A 207 2.88 21.21 22.27
CA VAL A 207 2.26 21.63 21.00
C VAL A 207 1.09 20.71 20.66
N PRO A 208 -0.13 21.24 20.41
CA PRO A 208 -1.26 20.44 19.99
C PRO A 208 -1.14 19.96 18.53
N TRP A 209 -1.58 18.72 18.29
CA TRP A 209 -1.67 18.15 16.94
C TRP A 209 -2.76 18.80 16.09
N PHE A 210 -3.90 19.10 16.72
CA PHE A 210 -5.13 19.47 16.04
C PHE A 210 -5.70 20.75 16.64
N ASP A 211 -6.10 21.68 15.77
CA ASP A 211 -7.00 22.77 16.15
C ASP A 211 -8.39 22.21 16.48
N ILE A 212 -8.82 21.21 15.70
CA ILE A 212 -10.12 20.54 15.84
C ILE A 212 -9.92 19.05 15.59
N LEU A 213 -10.41 18.20 16.50
CA LEU A 213 -10.52 16.75 16.29
C LEU A 213 -11.85 16.23 16.83
N ARG A 214 -12.70 15.67 15.97
CA ARG A 214 -14.05 15.19 16.31
C ARG A 214 -14.33 13.83 15.70
N TYR A 215 -14.92 12.95 16.51
CA TYR A 215 -15.50 11.70 16.04
C TYR A 215 -17.02 11.83 15.98
N HIS A 216 -17.57 11.65 14.79
CA HIS A 216 -19.01 11.67 14.55
C HIS A 216 -19.53 10.23 14.57
N LYS A 217 -20.36 9.92 15.56
CA LYS A 217 -21.03 8.62 15.65
C LYS A 217 -22.12 8.53 14.60
N LYS A 218 -22.29 7.34 14.00
CA LYS A 218 -23.38 7.03 13.06
C LYS A 218 -24.70 7.53 13.64
N LYS A 219 -25.35 8.42 12.88
CA LYS A 219 -26.69 8.94 13.16
C LYS A 219 -27.52 8.75 11.90
N ASN A 220 -28.68 8.13 12.03
CA ASN A 220 -29.53 7.75 10.90
C ASN A 220 -28.75 6.86 9.89
N ASP A 221 -28.82 7.19 8.60
CA ASP A 221 -28.18 6.47 7.49
C ASP A 221 -26.75 6.93 7.19
N GLU A 222 -26.25 7.96 7.88
CA GLU A 222 -24.88 8.46 7.68
C GLU A 222 -23.85 7.58 8.40
N LEU A 223 -22.75 7.25 7.71
CA LEU A 223 -21.64 6.51 8.29
C LEU A 223 -20.93 7.32 9.37
N SER A 224 -20.24 6.63 10.29
CA SER A 224 -19.38 7.33 11.27
C SER A 224 -18.13 7.86 10.58
N TYR A 225 -17.63 9.01 11.00
CA TYR A 225 -16.42 9.60 10.43
C TYR A 225 -15.66 10.43 11.47
N ILE A 226 -14.37 10.66 11.21
CA ILE A 226 -13.55 11.62 11.94
C ILE A 226 -13.47 12.88 11.09
N GLU A 227 -13.63 14.02 11.74
CA GLU A 227 -13.46 15.35 11.16
C GLU A 227 -12.36 16.06 11.95
N PHE A 228 -11.37 16.60 11.25
CA PHE A 228 -10.25 17.26 11.92
C PHE A 228 -9.65 18.40 11.09
N LYS A 229 -9.07 19.35 11.82
CA LYS A 229 -8.20 20.41 11.29
C LYS A 229 -6.87 20.30 12.03
N PRO A 230 -5.77 19.90 11.36
CA PRO A 230 -4.45 19.84 12.00
C PRO A 230 -3.95 21.27 12.29
N SER A 231 -3.05 21.41 13.25
CA SER A 231 -2.25 22.63 13.37
C SER A 231 -1.27 22.73 12.20
N ASP A 232 -0.89 23.95 11.81
CA ASP A 232 0.05 24.15 10.70
C ASP A 232 1.38 23.41 10.95
N PHE A 233 1.88 23.45 12.19
CA PHE A 233 3.08 22.72 12.59
C PHE A 233 2.95 21.21 12.43
N PHE A 234 1.82 20.61 12.84
CA PHE A 234 1.63 19.17 12.65
C PHE A 234 1.54 18.81 11.16
N LYS A 235 0.92 19.69 10.38
CA LYS A 235 0.82 19.52 8.93
C LYS A 235 2.20 19.58 8.28
N ASP A 236 3.08 20.49 8.67
CA ASP A 236 4.47 20.54 8.19
C ASP A 236 5.20 19.23 8.40
N LEU A 237 5.08 18.65 9.61
CA LEU A 237 5.68 17.36 9.95
C LEU A 237 5.10 16.20 9.14
N ALA A 238 3.87 16.31 8.63
CA ALA A 238 3.29 15.28 7.77
C ALA A 238 3.67 15.44 6.29
N LEU A 239 3.99 16.67 5.86
CA LEU A 239 4.20 17.02 4.44
C LEU A 239 5.67 17.06 4.01
N CYS A 240 6.62 17.05 4.93
CA CYS A 240 8.05 17.19 4.60
C CYS A 240 8.74 15.87 4.20
N SER A 241 8.02 14.88 3.67
CA SER A 241 8.53 13.50 3.54
C SER A 241 9.74 13.32 2.63
N GLN A 242 9.85 14.15 1.59
CA GLN A 242 11.00 14.14 0.67
C GLN A 242 12.14 15.07 1.10
N LEU A 243 11.90 15.93 2.09
CA LEU A 243 12.85 16.98 2.51
C LEU A 243 13.54 16.62 3.83
N VAL A 244 12.82 15.89 4.68
CA VAL A 244 13.26 15.54 6.03
C VAL A 244 13.26 14.03 6.16
N HIS A 245 14.30 13.51 6.81
CA HIS A 245 14.39 12.10 7.13
C HIS A 245 13.19 11.62 7.97
N GLY A 246 12.73 10.40 7.69
CA GLY A 246 11.62 9.79 8.40
C GLY A 246 11.39 8.36 7.97
N ALA A 247 10.31 7.77 8.46
CA ALA A 247 9.91 6.41 8.17
C ALA A 247 8.60 6.39 7.38
N TYR A 248 8.47 5.42 6.48
CA TYR A 248 7.24 5.13 5.75
C TYR A 248 6.70 3.78 6.21
N GLY A 249 5.41 3.71 6.50
CA GLY A 249 4.78 2.48 6.98
C GLY A 249 3.39 2.30 6.39
N SER A 250 3.09 1.06 6.00
CA SER A 250 1.76 0.70 5.55
C SER A 250 0.84 0.46 6.74
N LEU A 251 -0.39 1.00 6.65
CA LEU A 251 -1.44 0.73 7.64
C LEU A 251 -1.77 -0.78 7.72
N GLU A 252 -1.52 -1.51 6.63
CA GLU A 252 -1.71 -2.96 6.57
C GLU A 252 -0.74 -3.69 7.50
N VAL A 253 0.49 -3.17 7.64
CA VAL A 253 1.50 -3.71 8.56
C VAL A 253 1.13 -3.31 9.98
N THR A 254 0.91 -2.01 10.24
CA THR A 254 0.70 -1.52 11.62
C THR A 254 -0.58 -2.08 12.27
N THR A 255 -1.60 -2.43 11.47
CA THR A 255 -2.83 -3.08 11.98
C THR A 255 -2.64 -4.55 12.38
N GLN A 256 -1.55 -5.20 11.95
CA GLN A 256 -1.22 -6.57 12.32
C GLN A 256 -0.30 -6.66 13.54
N LEU A 257 0.47 -5.60 13.81
CA LEU A 257 1.44 -5.58 14.89
C LEU A 257 0.78 -5.71 16.27
N ARG A 258 1.36 -6.60 17.09
CA ARG A 258 0.87 -6.93 18.42
C ARG A 258 1.91 -6.60 19.47
N GLY A 259 1.45 -6.06 20.59
CA GLY A 259 2.31 -5.72 21.73
C GLY A 259 2.30 -4.23 22.00
N LYS A 260 2.57 -3.90 23.26
CA LYS A 260 2.43 -2.54 23.78
C LYS A 260 3.43 -1.56 23.14
N TYR A 261 4.67 -2.01 22.99
CA TYR A 261 5.79 -1.22 22.47
C TYR A 261 6.10 -1.49 20.99
N THR A 262 5.46 -2.50 20.40
CA THR A 262 5.82 -3.04 19.08
C THR A 262 5.68 -2.02 17.95
N ILE A 263 4.60 -1.25 17.92
CA ILE A 263 4.40 -0.26 16.83
C ILE A 263 5.42 0.88 16.95
N ALA A 264 5.74 1.34 18.16
CA ALA A 264 6.76 2.35 18.37
C ALA A 264 8.14 1.84 17.93
N LEU A 265 8.48 0.59 18.31
CA LEU A 265 9.72 -0.04 17.89
C LEU A 265 9.77 -0.25 16.37
N TYR A 266 8.67 -0.65 15.74
CA TYR A 266 8.56 -0.76 14.29
C TYR A 266 8.92 0.56 13.60
N TRP A 267 8.30 1.67 14.00
CA TRP A 267 8.58 2.98 13.42
C TRP A 267 10.03 3.43 13.64
N PHE A 268 10.58 3.14 14.81
CA PHE A 268 11.98 3.44 15.11
C PHE A 268 12.95 2.61 14.26
N LEU A 269 12.70 1.31 14.12
CA LEU A 269 13.52 0.43 13.29
C LEU A 269 13.42 0.78 11.79
N GLU A 270 12.22 1.12 11.32
CA GLU A 270 11.99 1.57 9.94
C GLU A 270 12.78 2.85 9.64
N ASN A 271 12.78 3.81 10.57
CA ASN A 271 13.59 5.04 10.47
C ASN A 271 15.10 4.74 10.41
N LYS A 272 15.57 3.72 11.14
CA LYS A 272 16.98 3.34 11.22
C LYS A 272 17.42 2.31 10.18
N LYS A 273 16.49 1.71 9.43
CA LYS A 273 16.76 0.64 8.46
C LYS A 273 17.82 1.01 7.42
N ARG A 274 17.80 2.26 6.95
CA ARG A 274 18.75 2.80 5.97
C ARG A 274 19.82 3.70 6.58
N TYR A 275 19.84 3.82 7.90
CA TYR A 275 20.78 4.68 8.61
C TYR A 275 22.18 4.06 8.63
N LYS A 276 23.20 4.87 8.36
CA LYS A 276 24.61 4.54 8.57
C LYS A 276 25.14 5.40 9.71
N GLU A 277 25.65 4.78 10.76
CA GLU A 277 26.22 5.50 11.91
C GLU A 277 27.55 6.21 11.56
N TYR A 278 28.32 5.66 10.62
CA TYR A 278 29.55 6.23 10.08
C TYR A 278 29.69 5.85 8.58
N PRO A 279 30.52 6.54 7.78
CA PRO A 279 30.58 6.33 6.33
C PRO A 279 30.81 4.87 5.89
N ASN A 280 31.52 4.10 6.71
CA ASN A 280 31.84 2.68 6.48
C ASN A 280 30.97 1.71 7.29
N ALA A 281 29.93 2.19 8.00
CA ALA A 281 29.02 1.35 8.76
C ALA A 281 28.09 0.56 7.84
N THR A 282 27.72 -0.64 8.27
CA THR A 282 26.65 -1.40 7.62
C THR A 282 25.32 -0.68 7.88
N PRO A 283 24.55 -0.31 6.84
CA PRO A 283 23.21 0.25 7.01
C PRO A 283 22.31 -0.65 7.86
N GLY A 284 21.46 -0.05 8.69
CA GLY A 284 20.50 -0.80 9.50
C GLY A 284 21.10 -1.47 10.73
N VAL A 285 22.40 -1.27 11.01
CA VAL A 285 23.05 -1.71 12.24
C VAL A 285 23.32 -0.51 13.13
N PHE A 286 22.82 -0.54 14.36
CA PHE A 286 23.05 0.52 15.33
C PHE A 286 22.98 -0.03 16.76
N ASP A 287 23.65 0.67 17.68
CA ASP A 287 23.63 0.38 19.11
C ASP A 287 22.76 1.40 19.84
N LEU A 288 22.02 0.96 20.85
CA LEU A 288 21.19 1.81 21.68
C LEU A 288 21.46 1.51 23.16
N GLU A 289 21.81 2.56 23.91
CA GLU A 289 22.07 2.42 25.34
C GLU A 289 20.79 2.08 26.10
N LEU A 290 20.92 1.40 27.25
CA LEU A 290 19.75 0.94 28.01
C LEU A 290 18.86 2.08 28.51
N GLU A 291 19.48 3.17 28.98
CA GLU A 291 18.75 4.34 29.48
C GLU A 291 18.06 5.08 28.31
N GLU A 292 18.75 5.25 27.19
CA GLU A 292 18.18 5.80 25.96
C GLU A 292 17.02 4.95 25.45
N PHE A 293 17.17 3.61 25.42
CA PHE A 293 16.11 2.70 25.03
C PHE A 293 14.88 2.81 25.93
N LYS A 294 15.09 2.91 27.25
CA LYS A 294 13.98 3.08 28.18
C LYS A 294 13.26 4.41 27.97
N HIS A 295 14.02 5.48 27.83
CA HIS A 295 13.51 6.82 27.62
C HIS A 295 12.75 6.94 26.29
N GLN A 296 13.34 6.47 25.20
CA GLN A 296 12.77 6.56 23.85
C GLN A 296 11.40 5.87 23.73
N PHE A 297 11.22 4.74 24.41
CA PHE A 297 10.01 3.93 24.33
C PHE A 297 9.11 4.05 25.57
N SER A 298 9.37 5.02 26.47
CA SER A 298 8.64 5.19 27.74
C SER A 298 8.52 3.88 28.54
N ILE A 299 9.61 3.10 28.59
CA ILE A 299 9.66 1.85 29.34
C ILE A 299 9.92 2.19 30.82
N PRO A 300 9.11 1.67 31.76
CA PRO A 300 9.29 1.97 33.18
C PRO A 300 10.68 1.59 33.70
N ASP A 301 11.32 2.46 34.49
CA ASP A 301 12.67 2.22 35.04
C ASP A 301 12.80 0.90 35.81
N LYS A 302 11.70 0.51 36.48
CA LYS A 302 11.58 -0.75 37.23
C LYS A 302 11.71 -2.01 36.36
N TYR A 303 11.65 -1.89 35.04
CA TYR A 303 11.85 -3.03 34.14
C TYR A 303 13.33 -3.42 34.16
N TYR A 304 13.58 -4.60 34.71
CA TYR A 304 14.87 -5.26 34.61
C TYR A 304 15.04 -5.88 33.23
N LYS A 305 16.28 -6.31 32.92
CA LYS A 305 16.63 -7.02 31.69
C LYS A 305 15.59 -8.08 31.27
N SER A 306 15.19 -8.95 32.18
CA SER A 306 14.23 -10.03 31.88
C SER A 306 12.81 -9.53 31.57
N ASP A 307 12.40 -8.40 32.14
CA ASP A 307 11.11 -7.78 31.84
C ASP A 307 11.14 -7.08 30.47
N ILE A 308 12.24 -6.39 30.15
CA ILE A 308 12.44 -5.78 28.83
C ILE A 308 12.39 -6.86 27.74
N GLU A 309 13.14 -7.94 27.94
CA GLU A 309 13.16 -9.06 27.00
C GLU A 309 11.77 -9.67 26.80
N ARG A 310 11.09 -10.00 27.90
CA ARG A 310 9.80 -10.69 27.86
C ARG A 310 8.65 -9.82 27.36
N ARG A 311 8.64 -8.51 27.67
CA ARG A 311 7.49 -7.62 27.46
C ARG A 311 7.67 -6.64 26.31
N VAL A 312 8.91 -6.39 25.88
CA VAL A 312 9.25 -5.38 24.87
C VAL A 312 9.87 -6.04 23.64
N LEU A 313 11.08 -6.61 23.78
CA LEU A 313 11.88 -7.06 22.64
C LEU A 313 11.32 -8.32 21.99
N ARG A 314 11.09 -9.39 22.76
CA ARG A 314 10.62 -10.66 22.19
C ARG A 314 9.24 -10.55 21.53
N PRO A 315 8.22 -9.92 22.14
CA PRO A 315 6.94 -9.72 21.48
C PRO A 315 7.05 -8.89 20.19
N ALA A 316 7.92 -7.88 20.17
CA ALA A 316 8.12 -7.06 18.98
C ALA A 316 8.88 -7.80 17.88
N TYR A 317 9.90 -8.59 18.25
CA TYR A 317 10.65 -9.45 17.34
C TYR A 317 9.76 -10.47 16.67
N GLU A 318 8.98 -11.23 17.45
CA GLU A 318 8.01 -12.19 16.93
C GLU A 318 7.00 -11.47 16.02
N SER A 319 6.38 -10.39 16.51
CA SER A 319 5.32 -9.72 15.77
C SER A 319 5.76 -9.02 14.49
N ILE A 320 6.94 -8.39 14.42
CA ILE A 320 7.39 -7.67 13.22
C ILE A 320 7.91 -8.66 12.18
N ASN A 321 8.71 -9.65 12.61
CA ASN A 321 9.30 -10.61 11.69
C ASN A 321 8.26 -11.58 11.11
N GLU A 322 7.16 -11.86 11.82
CA GLU A 322 6.05 -12.70 11.34
C GLU A 322 5.15 -12.01 10.29
N VAL A 323 5.17 -10.68 10.15
CA VAL A 323 4.30 -9.97 9.20
C VAL A 323 4.93 -10.01 7.82
N ASP A 324 4.29 -10.70 6.87
CA ASP A 324 4.79 -10.89 5.51
C ASP A 324 4.86 -9.57 4.73
N GLU A 325 3.90 -8.65 4.94
CA GLU A 325 3.86 -7.34 4.30
C GLU A 325 4.86 -6.33 4.91
N CYS A 326 5.53 -6.69 6.00
CA CYS A 326 6.63 -5.89 6.54
C CYS A 326 7.86 -6.12 5.68
N ASP A 327 8.40 -5.03 5.13
CA ASP A 327 9.50 -5.01 4.16
C ASP A 327 10.88 -5.16 4.81
N PHE A 328 10.95 -5.41 6.12
CA PHE A 328 12.18 -5.74 6.83
C PHE A 328 11.97 -6.82 7.88
N THR A 329 13.06 -7.46 8.26
CA THR A 329 13.21 -8.20 9.51
C THR A 329 14.25 -7.52 10.38
N PHE A 330 14.21 -7.79 11.67
CA PHE A 330 15.28 -7.33 12.56
C PHE A 330 15.72 -8.43 13.51
N GLU A 331 16.99 -8.36 13.87
CA GLU A 331 17.62 -9.11 14.95
C GLU A 331 18.10 -8.12 16.01
N TYR A 332 18.22 -8.59 17.26
CA TYR A 332 18.81 -7.80 18.33
C TYR A 332 19.80 -8.65 19.15
N GLN A 333 20.81 -8.00 19.70
CA GLN A 333 21.83 -8.62 20.53
C GLN A 333 22.09 -7.78 21.78
N GLU A 334 22.21 -8.43 22.93
CA GLU A 334 22.53 -7.75 24.18
C GLU A 334 23.98 -7.27 24.19
N GLN A 335 24.20 -6.02 24.55
CA GLN A 335 25.53 -5.46 24.78
C GLN A 335 25.84 -5.49 26.27
N LEU A 336 26.81 -6.31 26.66
CA LEU A 336 27.24 -6.50 28.05
C LEU A 336 28.63 -5.88 28.26
N LYS A 337 28.79 -5.14 29.35
CA LYS A 337 30.10 -4.71 29.85
C LYS A 337 30.36 -5.45 31.15
N GLY A 338 31.12 -6.55 31.05
CA GLY A 338 31.19 -7.56 32.12
C GLY A 338 29.85 -8.27 32.27
N SER A 339 29.30 -8.31 33.49
CA SER A 339 27.98 -8.92 33.76
C SER A 339 26.81 -7.93 33.69
N LYS A 340 27.06 -6.64 33.44
CA LYS A 340 26.03 -5.60 33.39
C LYS A 340 25.58 -5.37 31.96
N LEU A 341 24.25 -5.35 31.75
CA LEU A 341 23.65 -4.91 30.49
C LEU A 341 23.85 -3.41 30.31
N VAL A 342 24.46 -3.03 29.19
CA VAL A 342 24.70 -1.63 28.81
C VAL A 342 23.71 -1.17 27.75
N GLY A 343 23.26 -2.05 26.87
CA GLY A 343 22.34 -1.68 25.80
C GLY A 343 22.01 -2.86 24.89
N TYR A 344 21.46 -2.53 23.72
CA TYR A 344 21.13 -3.50 22.69
C TYR A 344 21.68 -3.05 21.33
N ARG A 345 22.21 -4.00 20.58
CA ARG A 345 22.55 -3.83 19.16
C ARG A 345 21.37 -4.31 18.33
N PHE A 346 20.88 -3.48 17.43
CA PHE A 346 19.86 -3.85 16.46
C PHE A 346 20.48 -4.05 15.08
N ILE A 347 19.98 -5.03 14.36
CA ILE A 347 20.38 -5.36 12.98
C ILE A 347 19.10 -5.47 12.17
N VAL A 348 18.79 -4.45 11.39
CA VAL A 348 17.62 -4.38 10.52
C VAL A 348 18.04 -4.78 9.11
N LYS A 349 17.33 -5.74 8.52
CA LYS A 349 17.58 -6.27 7.17
C LYS A 349 16.34 -6.10 6.32
N GLU A 350 16.46 -5.41 5.20
CA GLU A 350 15.38 -5.33 4.21
C GLU A 350 15.05 -6.74 3.66
N LYS A 351 13.76 -7.06 3.58
CA LYS A 351 13.27 -8.27 2.92
C LYS A 351 13.26 -8.01 1.42
N ASN A 352 14.13 -8.71 0.71
CA ASN A 352 14.02 -8.80 -0.74
C ASN A 352 12.91 -9.81 -1.05
N TYR A 353 11.73 -9.35 -1.49
CA TYR A 353 10.57 -10.21 -1.80
C TYR A 353 10.78 -11.23 -2.94
N ILE A 354 11.98 -11.28 -3.52
CA ILE A 354 12.33 -12.16 -4.65
C ILE A 354 12.48 -13.64 -4.21
N ASP A 355 12.78 -13.91 -2.94
CA ASP A 355 13.09 -15.29 -2.49
C ASP A 355 11.93 -16.03 -1.80
N ALA A 356 10.76 -15.41 -1.61
CA ALA A 356 9.65 -15.99 -0.81
C ALA A 356 8.34 -16.27 -1.60
N VAL A 357 8.33 -16.10 -2.92
CA VAL A 357 7.17 -16.47 -3.76
C VAL A 357 7.54 -17.64 -4.65
N GLU A 358 7.46 -18.86 -4.10
CA GLU A 358 7.03 -19.98 -4.92
C GLU A 358 5.61 -19.68 -5.41
N THR A 359 5.53 -19.13 -6.63
CA THR A 359 4.43 -19.23 -7.60
C THR A 359 3.03 -19.45 -6.99
N LYS A 360 2.46 -18.43 -6.36
CA LYS A 360 1.00 -18.28 -6.28
C LYS A 360 0.59 -17.02 -7.00
N ALA A 361 0.60 -17.11 -8.33
CA ALA A 361 0.04 -16.10 -9.21
C ALA A 361 -1.45 -15.91 -8.93
N LEU A 362 -1.83 -14.72 -8.47
CA LEU A 362 -3.16 -14.16 -8.72
C LEU A 362 -3.12 -13.51 -10.12
N PRO A 363 -4.16 -13.68 -10.94
CA PRO A 363 -4.11 -13.41 -12.37
C PRO A 363 -4.07 -11.90 -12.63
N GLN A 364 -2.93 -11.40 -13.10
CA GLN A 364 -2.87 -10.09 -13.74
C GLN A 364 -3.44 -10.20 -15.15
N LYS A 365 -4.17 -9.15 -15.56
CA LYS A 365 -4.69 -8.99 -16.92
C LYS A 365 -3.51 -8.92 -17.87
N GLU A 366 -3.32 -9.97 -18.67
CA GLU A 366 -2.37 -9.96 -19.78
C GLU A 366 -2.95 -9.10 -20.90
N ASP A 367 -2.21 -8.03 -21.22
CA ASP A 367 -2.26 -7.42 -22.54
C ASP A 367 -1.93 -8.48 -23.59
N ALA A 368 -2.66 -8.42 -24.69
CA ALA A 368 -2.63 -9.38 -25.76
C ALA A 368 -1.27 -9.43 -26.45
N GLN A 369 -0.42 -10.38 -26.08
CA GLN A 369 0.51 -11.08 -26.98
C GLN A 369 1.09 -12.30 -26.27
N ASP A 370 0.91 -13.47 -26.89
CA ASP A 370 1.36 -14.80 -26.49
C ASP A 370 0.61 -15.51 -25.35
N ASN A 371 -0.69 -15.74 -25.56
CA ASN A 371 -1.45 -16.70 -24.76
C ASN A 371 -1.31 -18.12 -25.35
N PRO A 372 -0.73 -19.10 -24.62
CA PRO A 372 -0.52 -20.47 -25.12
C PRO A 372 -1.83 -21.22 -25.41
N LEU A 373 -2.97 -20.76 -24.89
CA LEU A 373 -4.29 -21.26 -25.25
C LEU A 373 -4.71 -20.82 -26.66
N THR A 374 -4.40 -19.57 -27.02
CA THR A 374 -4.73 -19.00 -28.33
C THR A 374 -3.97 -19.70 -29.45
N GLU A 375 -2.69 -20.00 -29.26
CA GLU A 375 -1.89 -20.77 -30.23
C GLU A 375 -2.46 -22.18 -30.45
N LYS A 376 -2.83 -22.88 -29.37
CA LYS A 376 -3.44 -24.21 -29.46
C LYS A 376 -4.79 -24.17 -30.17
N ILE A 377 -5.62 -23.16 -29.90
CA ILE A 377 -6.90 -22.96 -30.57
C ILE A 377 -6.68 -22.64 -32.06
N ALA A 378 -5.71 -21.80 -32.40
CA ALA A 378 -5.35 -21.49 -33.78
C ALA A 378 -4.90 -22.75 -34.55
N LEU A 379 -4.10 -23.61 -33.92
CA LEU A 379 -3.69 -24.91 -34.49
C LEU A 379 -4.91 -25.81 -34.78
N PHE A 380 -5.90 -25.88 -33.87
CA PHE A 380 -7.11 -26.66 -34.10
C PHE A 380 -8.00 -26.07 -35.20
N ILE A 381 -8.14 -24.74 -35.26
CA ILE A 381 -8.90 -24.05 -36.30
C ILE A 381 -8.31 -24.33 -37.69
N ASN A 382 -6.98 -24.29 -37.80
CA ASN A 382 -6.26 -24.65 -39.02
C ASN A 382 -6.40 -26.14 -39.34
N ALA A 383 -6.33 -27.03 -38.34
CA ALA A 383 -6.47 -28.48 -38.53
C ALA A 383 -7.89 -28.89 -38.99
N TYR A 384 -8.92 -28.16 -38.57
CA TYR A 384 -10.31 -28.40 -38.96
C TYR A 384 -10.74 -27.60 -40.20
N ASP A 385 -9.84 -26.85 -40.83
CA ASP A 385 -10.12 -26.02 -42.00
C ASP A 385 -11.33 -25.09 -41.76
N LEU A 386 -11.27 -24.34 -40.66
CA LEU A 386 -12.27 -23.35 -40.27
C LEU A 386 -11.71 -21.94 -40.51
N SER A 387 -12.47 -21.08 -41.18
CA SER A 387 -12.04 -19.72 -41.51
C SER A 387 -12.40 -18.72 -40.40
N PHE A 388 -11.46 -18.44 -39.48
CA PHE A 388 -11.56 -17.35 -38.49
C PHE A 388 -10.35 -16.42 -38.62
N SER A 389 -10.57 -15.11 -38.46
CA SER A 389 -9.51 -14.11 -38.37
C SER A 389 -8.79 -14.17 -37.02
N SER A 390 -7.56 -13.64 -36.95
CA SER A 390 -6.76 -13.62 -35.72
C SER A 390 -7.49 -12.96 -34.54
N ASP A 391 -8.26 -11.90 -34.79
CA ASP A 391 -9.08 -11.23 -33.77
C ASP A 391 -10.25 -12.10 -33.28
N GLU A 392 -10.83 -12.91 -34.16
CA GLU A 392 -11.90 -13.84 -33.79
C GLU A 392 -11.34 -15.01 -32.96
N ILE A 393 -10.14 -15.50 -33.28
CA ILE A 393 -9.44 -16.53 -32.50
C ILE A 393 -9.12 -16.02 -31.09
N ASN A 394 -8.66 -14.78 -30.97
CA ASN A 394 -8.44 -14.11 -29.68
C ASN A 394 -9.74 -14.03 -28.86
N ARG A 395 -10.87 -13.72 -29.51
CA ARG A 395 -12.18 -13.66 -28.84
C ARG A 395 -12.69 -15.03 -28.41
N ILE A 396 -12.48 -16.08 -29.21
CA ILE A 396 -12.81 -17.46 -28.85
C ILE A 396 -11.97 -17.91 -27.66
N SER A 397 -10.67 -17.61 -27.69
CA SER A 397 -9.74 -17.90 -26.58
C SER A 397 -10.17 -17.17 -25.30
N ALA A 398 -10.50 -15.88 -25.39
CA ALA A 398 -11.00 -15.11 -24.26
C ALA A 398 -12.34 -15.65 -23.72
N CYS A 399 -13.25 -16.10 -24.58
CA CYS A 399 -14.51 -16.74 -24.18
C CYS A 399 -14.25 -18.07 -23.45
N ALA A 400 -13.30 -18.88 -23.93
CA ALA A 400 -12.91 -20.14 -23.27
C ALA A 400 -12.28 -19.90 -21.90
N SER A 401 -11.35 -18.94 -21.80
CA SER A 401 -10.72 -18.55 -20.53
C SER A 401 -11.74 -18.03 -19.51
N ARG A 402 -12.71 -17.19 -19.94
CA ARG A 402 -13.78 -16.69 -19.06
C ARG A 402 -14.68 -17.80 -18.50
N ASN A 403 -14.83 -18.89 -19.25
CA ASN A 403 -15.67 -20.03 -18.85
C ASN A 403 -14.86 -21.19 -18.22
N ASN A 404 -13.58 -20.96 -17.87
CA ASN A 404 -12.67 -21.99 -17.35
C ASN A 404 -12.66 -23.26 -18.21
N ARG A 405 -12.55 -23.10 -19.54
CA ARG A 405 -12.47 -24.20 -20.52
C ARG A 405 -11.06 -24.34 -21.07
N ASP A 406 -10.61 -25.57 -21.25
CA ASP A 406 -9.29 -25.89 -21.79
C ASP A 406 -9.29 -26.03 -23.32
N ALA A 407 -8.10 -26.10 -23.92
CA ALA A 407 -7.93 -26.20 -25.37
C ALA A 407 -8.58 -27.46 -25.96
N ILE A 408 -8.62 -28.55 -25.18
CA ILE A 408 -9.20 -29.84 -25.58
C ILE A 408 -10.72 -29.70 -25.70
N PHE A 409 -11.37 -29.07 -24.72
CA PHE A 409 -12.79 -28.78 -24.78
C PHE A 409 -13.13 -27.88 -25.97
N VAL A 410 -12.36 -26.82 -26.20
CA VAL A 410 -12.58 -25.93 -27.36
C VAL A 410 -12.41 -26.70 -28.68
N SER A 411 -11.44 -27.62 -28.76
CA SER A 411 -11.26 -28.50 -29.93
C SER A 411 -12.49 -29.38 -30.22
N GLN A 412 -13.14 -29.92 -29.19
CA GLN A 412 -14.38 -30.69 -29.34
C GLN A 412 -15.56 -29.83 -29.83
N ILE A 413 -15.63 -28.59 -29.36
CA ILE A 413 -16.64 -27.62 -29.83
C ILE A 413 -16.40 -27.26 -31.30
N LEU A 414 -15.15 -26.99 -31.69
CA LEU A 414 -14.78 -26.68 -33.07
C LEU A 414 -15.07 -27.85 -34.02
N LEU A 415 -14.85 -29.09 -33.57
CA LEU A 415 -15.20 -30.28 -34.34
C LEU A 415 -16.72 -30.42 -34.52
N THR A 416 -17.50 -30.24 -33.46
CA THR A 416 -18.97 -30.25 -33.53
C THR A 416 -19.49 -29.12 -34.43
N PHE A 417 -18.85 -27.95 -34.38
CA PHE A 417 -19.17 -26.81 -35.22
C PHE A 417 -18.85 -27.07 -36.70
N LYS A 418 -17.72 -27.71 -37.00
CA LYS A 418 -17.36 -28.15 -38.35
C LYS A 418 -18.41 -29.11 -38.92
N GLN A 419 -18.79 -30.14 -38.14
CA GLN A 419 -19.87 -31.07 -38.51
C GLN A 419 -21.21 -30.35 -38.77
N ARG A 420 -21.50 -29.27 -38.03
CA ARG A 420 -22.69 -28.45 -38.21
C ARG A 420 -22.64 -27.59 -39.49
N ILE A 421 -21.48 -27.07 -39.86
CA ILE A 421 -21.29 -26.30 -41.10
C ILE A 421 -21.37 -27.22 -42.33
N ASP A 422 -20.78 -28.42 -42.22
CA ASP A 422 -20.71 -29.36 -43.34
C ASP A 422 -22.05 -30.07 -43.61
N ASN A 423 -23.01 -29.98 -42.69
CA ASN A 423 -24.36 -30.50 -42.88
C ASN A 423 -25.24 -29.54 -43.69
N THR A 424 -25.40 -29.82 -44.99
CA THR A 424 -26.20 -29.04 -45.94
C THR A 424 -27.71 -29.11 -45.75
N GLU A 425 -28.22 -29.98 -44.87
CA GLU A 425 -29.67 -30.09 -44.58
C GLU A 425 -30.16 -29.04 -43.57
N LEU A 426 -29.24 -28.40 -42.84
CA LEU A 426 -29.56 -27.43 -41.79
C LEU A 426 -29.30 -25.99 -42.28
N ALA A 427 -30.05 -25.03 -41.73
CA ALA A 427 -29.90 -23.61 -42.08
C ALA A 427 -28.45 -23.12 -41.90
N PRO A 428 -27.95 -22.23 -42.77
CA PRO A 428 -26.58 -21.71 -42.66
C PRO A 428 -26.41 -20.90 -41.36
N VAL A 429 -25.24 -20.99 -40.75
CA VAL A 429 -24.89 -20.21 -39.54
C VAL A 429 -24.39 -18.84 -39.98
N GLU A 430 -25.18 -17.79 -39.72
CA GLU A 430 -24.86 -16.41 -40.10
C GLU A 430 -23.72 -15.80 -39.23
N ASP A 431 -23.74 -16.05 -37.91
CA ASP A 431 -22.71 -15.58 -36.98
C ASP A 431 -21.89 -16.76 -36.42
N LYS A 432 -20.79 -17.07 -37.10
CA LYS A 432 -19.90 -18.19 -36.76
C LYS A 432 -19.23 -17.98 -35.38
N LEU A 433 -18.80 -16.75 -35.07
CA LEU A 433 -18.14 -16.42 -33.82
C LEU A 433 -19.11 -16.54 -32.63
N GLY A 434 -20.27 -15.89 -32.73
CA GLY A 434 -21.28 -15.94 -31.67
C GLY A 434 -21.81 -17.35 -31.42
N TYR A 435 -21.92 -18.17 -32.47
CA TYR A 435 -22.33 -19.56 -32.34
C TYR A 435 -21.31 -20.41 -31.56
N VAL A 436 -20.02 -20.29 -31.89
CA VAL A 436 -18.94 -21.00 -31.18
C VAL A 436 -18.83 -20.54 -29.73
N CYS A 437 -18.89 -19.23 -29.45
CA CYS A 437 -18.87 -18.70 -28.09
C CYS A 437 -20.06 -19.20 -27.25
N ARG A 438 -21.27 -19.26 -27.82
CA ARG A 438 -22.44 -19.85 -27.14
C ARG A 438 -22.27 -21.33 -26.85
N MET A 439 -21.66 -22.09 -27.76
CA MET A 439 -21.37 -23.50 -27.53
C MET A 439 -20.31 -23.70 -26.42
N ILE A 440 -19.35 -22.79 -26.30
CA ILE A 440 -18.36 -22.78 -25.21
C ILE A 440 -19.04 -22.52 -23.85
N GLU A 441 -20.00 -21.59 -23.82
CA GLU A 441 -20.77 -21.23 -22.62
C GLU A 441 -21.75 -22.33 -22.19
N GLN A 442 -22.48 -22.94 -23.14
CA GLN A 442 -23.58 -23.86 -22.88
C GLN A 442 -23.21 -25.35 -22.96
N GLY A 443 -22.01 -25.69 -23.46
CA GLY A 443 -21.61 -27.05 -23.79
C GLY A 443 -22.08 -27.49 -25.18
N ALA A 444 -21.54 -28.60 -25.68
CA ALA A 444 -21.63 -29.05 -27.09
C ALA A 444 -23.03 -29.41 -27.62
N THR A 445 -24.12 -29.02 -26.96
CA THR A 445 -25.49 -29.19 -27.43
C THR A 445 -26.28 -27.89 -27.31
N PRO A 446 -26.51 -27.15 -28.41
CA PRO A 446 -27.43 -26.02 -28.38
C PRO A 446 -28.87 -26.56 -28.33
N LYS A 447 -29.64 -26.17 -27.30
CA LYS A 447 -31.11 -26.22 -27.40
C LYS A 447 -31.50 -25.21 -28.47
N VAL A 448 -31.98 -25.70 -29.60
CA VAL A 448 -32.56 -24.86 -30.66
C VAL A 448 -33.82 -24.21 -30.11
N SER A 449 -33.74 -22.95 -29.66
CA SER A 449 -34.91 -22.11 -29.48
C SER A 449 -35.44 -21.77 -30.87
N ALA A 450 -36.50 -22.48 -31.28
CA ALA A 450 -37.21 -22.15 -32.50
C ALA A 450 -37.88 -20.77 -32.37
N ASN A 451 -37.71 -19.95 -33.41
CA ASN A 451 -38.45 -18.75 -33.77
C ASN A 451 -38.18 -17.44 -32.99
N ASP A 452 -37.29 -16.61 -33.56
CA ASP A 452 -37.53 -15.17 -33.65
C ASP A 452 -37.64 -14.76 -35.12
N GLY A 453 -38.71 -15.25 -35.75
CA GLY A 453 -39.23 -14.72 -37.00
C GLY A 453 -40.46 -13.87 -36.71
N LYS A 454 -40.29 -12.54 -36.80
CA LYS A 454 -41.31 -11.50 -37.01
C LYS A 454 -42.76 -11.89 -36.69
N LYS A 455 -43.33 -11.32 -35.61
CA LYS A 455 -44.78 -11.06 -35.58
C LYS A 455 -45.10 -9.62 -35.18
N ALA A 456 -46.06 -9.10 -35.94
CA ALA A 456 -46.50 -7.74 -36.02
C ALA A 456 -47.25 -7.27 -34.77
N LYS A 457 -47.33 -5.93 -34.65
CA LYS A 457 -48.27 -5.19 -33.81
C LYS A 457 -49.63 -5.88 -33.71
N ASN A 458 -50.13 -6.02 -32.49
CA ASN A 458 -51.53 -5.72 -32.20
C ASN A 458 -51.73 -5.21 -30.77
N SER A 459 -52.45 -4.10 -30.72
CA SER A 459 -53.11 -3.49 -29.58
C SER A 459 -54.13 -4.46 -28.96
N PHE A 460 -54.21 -4.56 -27.63
CA PHE A 460 -55.42 -4.32 -26.82
C PHE A 460 -55.33 -4.88 -25.38
N HIS A 461 -55.66 -3.99 -24.44
CA HIS A 461 -56.20 -4.13 -23.07
C HIS A 461 -55.43 -4.79 -21.90
N ASN A 462 -55.11 -3.92 -20.93
CA ASN A 462 -55.45 -3.99 -19.49
C ASN A 462 -55.75 -5.39 -18.92
N PHE A 463 -54.81 -5.90 -18.12
CA PHE A 463 -55.16 -6.58 -16.87
C PHE A 463 -54.05 -6.32 -15.86
N SER A 464 -54.34 -5.49 -14.86
CA SER A 464 -53.58 -5.42 -13.63
C SER A 464 -53.60 -6.80 -12.98
N GLN A 465 -52.47 -7.47 -12.90
CA GLN A 465 -52.31 -8.61 -12.00
C GLN A 465 -52.50 -8.06 -10.58
N ARG A 466 -53.65 -8.39 -9.97
CA ARG A 466 -53.79 -8.35 -8.52
C ARG A 466 -52.90 -9.46 -7.97
N ASP A 467 -51.97 -9.11 -7.09
CA ASP A 467 -51.36 -10.06 -6.19
C ASP A 467 -52.51 -10.73 -5.42
N VAL A 468 -52.72 -12.01 -5.68
CA VAL A 468 -53.72 -12.80 -4.97
C VAL A 468 -53.14 -13.11 -3.60
N ASP A 469 -53.73 -12.51 -2.57
CA ASP A 469 -53.41 -12.78 -1.17
C ASP A 469 -53.84 -14.20 -0.82
N MET A 470 -52.85 -15.09 -0.65
CA MET A 470 -53.07 -16.53 -0.43
C MET A 470 -53.82 -16.81 0.88
N ASP A 471 -53.78 -15.88 1.84
CA ASP A 471 -54.46 -16.01 3.14
C ASP A 471 -56.00 -15.90 3.00
N GLU A 472 -56.49 -15.18 1.97
CA GLU A 472 -57.92 -15.03 1.71
C GLU A 472 -58.50 -16.27 1.01
N LEU A 473 -57.69 -16.92 0.17
CA LEU A 473 -58.02 -18.21 -0.49
C LEU A 473 -58.07 -19.37 0.52
N GLU A 474 -57.19 -19.36 1.52
CA GLU A 474 -57.14 -20.41 2.54
C GLU A 474 -58.39 -20.38 3.45
N LYS A 475 -58.88 -19.19 3.83
CA LYS A 475 -60.14 -19.04 4.59
C LYS A 475 -61.39 -19.47 3.82
N ALA A 476 -61.40 -19.33 2.48
CA ALA A 476 -62.51 -19.75 1.64
C ALA A 476 -62.56 -21.27 1.42
N LEU A 477 -61.42 -21.97 1.53
CA LEU A 477 -61.33 -23.42 1.36
C LEU A 477 -61.71 -24.22 2.62
N PHE A 478 -61.57 -23.64 3.82
CA PHE A 478 -61.93 -24.29 5.09
C PHE A 478 -63.32 -23.92 5.64
N SER A 479 -64.15 -23.22 4.87
CA SER A 479 -65.55 -22.94 5.23
C SER A 479 -66.53 -23.63 4.28
N LYS A 480 -66.58 -24.97 4.36
CA LYS A 480 -67.75 -25.76 3.98
C LYS A 480 -68.00 -26.90 4.95
#